data_AF-A0A821JG00-F1
#
_entry.id   AF-A0A821JG00-F1
#
_cell.length_a   1.000
_cell.length_b   1.000
_cell.length_c   1.000
_cell.angle_alpha   90.00
_cell.angle_beta   90.00
_cell.angle_gamma   90.00
#
_symmetry.space_group_name_H-M   'P 1'
#
loop_
_entity.id
_entity.type
_entity.pdbx_description
1 polymer ?
#
loop_
_entity_poly.entity_id
_entity_poly.type
_entity_poly.pdbx_seq_one_letter_code
_entity_poly.pdbx_strand_id
1 'polypeptide(L)'
;NIIPYKILTIANVKIVLIGLTIDDNLGPSSAPAYVHITSQRTLPQFTTQYIKHLREELKLQWDVLIALTHLNLQNDIDIIE
;
A
#
# COMPACT_ATOMS: atom_id res chain seq x y z
N ASN A 1 -12.93 -8.21 8.44
CA ASN A 1 -11.83 -7.37 8.96
C ASN A 1 -10.83 -7.13 7.86
N ILE A 2 -10.83 -5.92 7.29
CA ILE A 2 -9.83 -5.51 6.29
C ILE A 2 -8.57 -5.16 7.07
N ILE A 3 -7.43 -5.75 6.70
CA ILE A 3 -6.13 -5.45 7.30
C ILE A 3 -5.40 -4.54 6.30
N PRO A 4 -5.35 -3.21 6.53
CA PRO A 4 -4.76 -2.28 5.56
C PRO A 4 -3.22 -2.32 5.58
N TYR A 5 -2.62 -2.76 6.68
CA TYR A 5 -1.19 -2.99 6.82
C TYR A 5 -0.92 -4.04 7.91
N LYS A 6 0.28 -4.62 7.92
CA LYS A 6 0.74 -5.54 8.98
C LYS A 6 2.14 -5.14 9.44
N ILE A 7 2.39 -5.16 10.75
CA ILE A 7 3.73 -4.98 11.30
C ILE A 7 4.27 -6.34 11.76
N LEU A 8 5.51 -6.62 11.40
CA LEU A 8 6.31 -7.76 11.84
C LEU A 8 7.58 -7.26 12.52
N THR A 9 8.09 -8.03 13.48
CA THR A 9 9.39 -7.76 14.10
C THR A 9 10.28 -8.99 13.93
N ILE A 10 11.43 -8.83 13.27
CA ILE A 10 12.40 -9.91 13.04
C ILE A 10 13.76 -9.42 13.51
N ALA A 11 14.36 -10.11 14.49
CA ALA A 11 15.68 -9.74 15.05
C ALA A 11 15.79 -8.25 15.43
N ASN A 12 14.75 -7.69 16.05
CA ASN A 12 14.57 -6.27 16.41
C ASN A 12 14.36 -5.28 15.25
N VAL A 13 14.33 -5.75 14.00
CA VAL A 13 13.91 -4.94 12.85
C VAL A 13 12.40 -4.94 12.75
N LYS A 14 11.78 -3.75 12.78
CA LYS A 14 10.35 -3.56 12.61
C LYS A 14 10.03 -3.32 11.14
N ILE A 15 9.28 -4.24 10.56
CA ILE A 15 8.93 -4.27 9.15
C ILE A 15 7.43 -3.97 9.03
N VAL A 16 7.07 -2.95 8.27
CA VAL A 16 5.67 -2.71 7.88
C VAL A 16 5.42 -3.27 6.48
N LEU A 17 4.35 -4.04 6.35
CA LEU A 17 3.84 -4.59 5.10
C LEU A 17 2.59 -3.82 4.70
N ILE A 18 2.57 -3.32 3.47
CA ILE A 18 1.37 -2.72 2.85
C ILE A 18 1.00 -3.50 1.59
N GLY A 19 -0.29 -3.59 1.30
CA GLY A 19 -0.78 -4.19 0.04
C GLY A 19 -1.19 -3.09 -0.93
N LEU A 20 -0.76 -3.18 -2.19
CA LEU A 20 -1.17 -2.29 -3.28
C LEU A 20 -1.69 -3.10 -4.46
N THR A 21 -2.88 -2.75 -4.95
CA THR A 21 -3.50 -3.40 -6.11
C THR A 21 -4.29 -2.38 -6.90
N ILE A 22 -4.31 -2.48 -8.21
CA ILE A 22 -5.24 -1.73 -9.06
C ILE A 22 -6.39 -2.66 -9.41
N ASP A 23 -7.60 -2.20 -9.20
CA ASP A 23 -8.79 -2.90 -9.69
C ASP A 23 -9.24 -2.25 -11.00
N ASP A 24 -8.87 -2.87 -12.12
CA ASP A 24 -9.28 -2.44 -13.45
C ASP A 24 -10.75 -2.83 -13.76
N ASN A 25 -11.41 -3.61 -12.89
CA ASN A 25 -12.78 -4.10 -13.05
C ASN A 25 -13.78 -3.36 -12.16
N LEU A 26 -13.84 -2.03 -12.24
CA LEU A 26 -14.93 -1.25 -11.63
C LEU A 26 -16.26 -1.42 -12.41
N GLY A 27 -16.75 -2.66 -12.50
CA GLY A 27 -18.18 -2.95 -12.46
C GLY A 27 -18.67 -2.95 -11.00
N PRO A 28 -19.99 -3.04 -10.74
CA PRO A 28 -20.51 -2.98 -9.37
C PRO A 28 -20.21 -4.29 -8.63
N SER A 29 -18.99 -4.48 -8.13
CA SER A 29 -18.60 -5.70 -7.40
C SER A 29 -18.32 -5.43 -5.93
N SER A 30 -19.32 -5.82 -5.14
CA SER A 30 -19.37 -6.51 -3.83
C SER A 30 -18.11 -7.02 -3.09
N ALA A 31 -16.88 -6.75 -3.50
CA ALA A 31 -15.68 -7.09 -2.72
C ALA A 31 -15.09 -5.80 -2.11
N PRO A 32 -15.12 -5.62 -0.77
CA PRO A 32 -14.46 -4.48 -0.16
C PRO A 32 -12.95 -4.63 -0.37
N ALA A 33 -12.41 -3.83 -1.29
CA ALA A 33 -11.02 -3.92 -1.72
C ALA A 33 -10.05 -3.77 -0.54
N TYR A 34 -8.96 -4.54 -0.60
CA TYR A 34 -7.75 -4.25 0.16
C TYR A 34 -7.19 -2.95 -0.41
N VAL A 35 -7.62 -1.82 0.15
CA VAL A 35 -7.29 -0.47 -0.32
C VAL A 35 -7.86 -0.20 -1.74
N HIS A 36 -8.94 0.58 -1.83
CA HIS A 36 -9.43 1.08 -3.12
C HIS A 36 -8.35 1.94 -3.77
N ILE A 37 -7.73 1.49 -4.86
CA ILE A 37 -6.78 2.31 -5.60
C ILE A 37 -7.42 2.84 -6.88
N THR A 38 -7.51 4.16 -6.89
CA THR A 38 -7.81 5.05 -8.01
C THR A 38 -6.84 4.82 -9.18
N SER A 39 -7.28 5.13 -10.40
CA SER A 39 -6.56 4.91 -11.68
C SER A 39 -5.02 4.99 -11.60
N GLN A 40 -4.32 4.19 -12.43
CA GLN A 40 -2.85 4.11 -12.53
C GLN A 40 -2.12 5.47 -12.36
N ARG A 41 -2.66 6.56 -12.93
CA ARG A 41 -2.08 7.92 -12.83
C ARG A 41 -1.93 8.48 -11.41
N THR A 42 -2.71 7.95 -10.47
CA THR A 42 -2.75 8.42 -9.08
C THR A 42 -2.02 7.52 -8.10
N LEU A 43 -1.53 6.36 -8.55
CA LEU A 43 -0.96 5.33 -7.69
C LEU A 43 0.32 5.79 -6.97
N PRO A 44 1.29 6.48 -7.61
CA PRO A 44 2.44 7.02 -6.89
C PRO A 44 2.02 8.03 -5.81
N GLN A 45 1.17 9.01 -6.17
CA GLN A 45 0.73 10.01 -5.19
C GLN A 45 -0.08 9.39 -4.05
N PHE A 46 -0.95 8.42 -4.35
CA PHE A 46 -1.68 7.67 -3.34
C PHE A 46 -0.71 6.95 -2.39
N THR A 47 0.29 6.24 -2.94
CA THR A 47 1.25 5.50 -2.11
C THR A 47 2.04 6.45 -1.21
N THR A 48 2.50 7.59 -1.73
CA THR A 48 3.17 8.63 -0.93
C THR A 48 2.26 9.13 0.20
N GLN A 49 1.00 9.45 -0.11
CA GLN A 49 0.03 9.93 0.87
C GLN A 49 -0.29 8.86 1.92
N TYR A 50 -0.39 7.60 1.51
CA TYR A 50 -0.68 6.50 2.42
C TYR A 50 0.48 6.25 3.37
N ILE A 51 1.73 6.25 2.87
CA ILE A 51 2.92 6.17 3.72
C ILE A 51 2.97 7.34 4.71
N LYS A 52 2.62 8.55 4.25
CA LYS A 52 2.51 9.73 5.12
C LYS A 52 1.46 9.53 6.21
N HIS A 53 0.26 9.07 5.87
CA HIS A 53 -0.80 8.76 6.83
C HIS A 53 -0.33 7.73 7.88
N LEU A 54 0.31 6.64 7.47
CA LEU A 54 0.85 5.63 8.39
C LEU A 54 1.87 6.23 9.37
N ARG A 55 2.77 7.10 8.89
CA ARG A 55 3.83 7.70 9.72
C ARG A 55 3.32 8.84 10.59
N GLU A 56 2.54 9.74 10.03
CA GLU A 56 2.20 11.02 10.66
C GLU A 56 0.87 10.98 11.40
N GLU A 57 -0.13 10.27 10.88
CA GLU A 57 -1.45 10.23 11.49
C GLU A 57 -1.57 9.05 12.45
N LEU A 58 -1.18 7.85 12.00
CA LEU A 58 -1.18 6.65 12.83
C LEU A 58 0.04 6.53 13.73
N LYS A 59 1.03 7.42 13.58
CA LYS A 59 2.27 7.46 14.37
C LYS A 59 3.04 6.13 14.37
N LEU A 60 2.91 5.35 13.29
CA LEU A 60 3.65 4.10 13.17
C LEU A 60 5.12 4.40 12.92
N GLN A 61 5.98 3.61 13.55
CA GLN A 61 7.41 3.61 13.31
C GLN A 61 7.77 2.26 12.71
N TRP A 62 8.74 2.24 11.79
CA TRP A 62 9.28 1.03 11.17
C TRP A 62 10.69 1.32 10.64
N ASP A 63 11.51 0.28 10.53
CA ASP A 63 12.85 0.35 9.95
C ASP A 63 12.80 0.05 8.45
N VAL A 64 11.89 -0.84 8.04
CA VAL A 64 11.71 -1.28 6.66
C VAL A 64 10.22 -1.25 6.29
N LEU A 65 9.92 -0.73 5.10
CA LEU A 65 8.60 -0.84 4.48
C LEU A 65 8.71 -1.77 3.28
N ILE A 66 7.77 -2.71 3.18
CA ILE A 66 7.64 -3.61 2.03
C ILE A 66 6.24 -3.40 1.44
N ALA A 67 6.20 -3.00 0.17
CA ALA A 67 4.97 -3.00 -0.61
C ALA A 67 4.80 -4.37 -1.28
N LEU A 68 3.69 -5.04 -1.00
CA LEU A 68 3.25 -6.25 -1.67
C LEU A 68 2.30 -5.81 -2.78
N THR A 69 2.76 -5.89 -4.02
CA THR A 69 2.06 -5.32 -5.18
C THR A 69 1.45 -6.41 -6.04
N HIS A 70 0.25 -6.14 -6.57
CA HIS A 70 -0.33 -6.86 -7.70
C HIS A 70 -0.50 -5.87 -8.86
N LEU A 71 0.64 -5.47 -9.40
CA LEU A 71 0.78 -4.40 -10.39
C LEU A 71 1.64 -4.89 -11.56
N ASN A 72 1.67 -4.12 -12.65
CA ASN A 72 2.69 -4.31 -13.66
C ASN A 72 4.02 -3.69 -13.19
N LEU A 73 5.13 -4.13 -13.79
CA LEU A 73 6.47 -3.69 -13.41
C LEU A 73 6.67 -2.16 -13.52
N GLN A 74 6.04 -1.51 -14.50
CA GLN A 74 6.17 -0.06 -14.67
C GLN A 74 5.58 0.69 -13.47
N ASN A 75 4.40 0.27 -13.01
CA ASN A 75 3.78 0.83 -11.83
C ASN A 75 4.65 0.61 -10.58
N ASP A 76 5.29 -0.55 -10.44
CA ASP A 76 6.21 -0.79 -9.32
C ASP A 76 7.40 0.18 -9.33
N ILE A 77 7.95 0.50 -10.51
CA ILE A 77 9.01 1.49 -10.68
C ILE A 77 8.50 2.89 -10.31
N ASP A 78 7.34 3.29 -10.84
CA ASP A 78 6.76 4.62 -10.64
C ASP A 78 6.40 4.93 -9.17
N ILE A 79 6.19 3.92 -8.33
CA ILE A 79 5.90 4.09 -6.90
C ILE A 79 7.18 4.35 -6.09
N ILE A 80 8.35 3.95 -6.59
CA ILE A 80 9.64 4.07 -5.90
C ILE A 80 10.27 5.46 -6.11
N GLU A 81 10.01 6.08 -7.26
CA GLU A 81 10.52 7.42 -7.63
C GLU A 81 9.77 8.58 -6.95
#